data_AF-A0A840LD19-F1
#
_entry.id   AF-A0A840LD19-F1
#
_cell.length_a   1.000
_cell.length_b   1.000
_cell.length_c   1.000
_cell.angle_alpha   90.00
_cell.angle_beta   90.00
_cell.angle_gamma   90.00
#
_symmetry.space_group_name_H-M   'P 1'
#
loop_
_entity.id
_entity.type
_entity.pdbx_description
1 polymer ?
#
loop_
_entity_poly.entity_id
_entity_poly.type
_entity_poly.pdbx_seq_one_letter_code
_entity_poly.pdbx_strand_id
1 'polypeptide(L)'
;MLNRPGVVATSRLDVARSSGALQTVKRWEVSLEAEHYGVRERQHLYRTRIGNLPRNVQTLAKENEAVVLAELATQLEIQKLFDAMATPADRKKRSDSQLISDAIQRAHQDSIERTVVDQIEERNDVRAAAVLWGLLKANDKVALQLLRQIDGALADAHEAFEKGAMLLVNFFVAARNLRQSEGTVSYYHPRVEAGIEQALKRAENVTVKSLRLLIETLSSSNGPDESWGIAASASCL
;
A
#
# COMPACT_ATOMS: atom_id res chain seq x y z
N MET A 1 -4.42 -30.66 -40.98
CA MET A 1 -4.61 -30.30 -39.56
C MET A 1 -4.79 -28.79 -39.47
N LEU A 2 -5.99 -28.30 -39.14
CA LEU A 2 -6.22 -26.85 -38.96
C LEU A 2 -5.60 -26.39 -37.64
N ASN A 3 -4.71 -25.42 -37.70
CA ASN A 3 -4.15 -24.72 -36.54
C ASN A 3 -5.26 -23.82 -35.97
N ARG A 4 -5.85 -24.17 -34.81
CA ARG A 4 -6.86 -23.32 -34.16
C ARG A 4 -6.16 -22.13 -33.50
N PRO A 5 -6.60 -20.88 -33.70
CA PRO A 5 -6.03 -19.73 -33.02
C PRO A 5 -6.29 -19.83 -31.51
N GLY A 6 -5.23 -19.74 -30.71
CA GLY A 6 -5.33 -19.61 -29.26
C GLY A 6 -5.87 -18.23 -28.90
N VAL A 7 -6.75 -18.16 -27.90
CA VAL A 7 -7.27 -16.90 -27.35
C VAL A 7 -6.49 -16.55 -26.09
N VAL A 8 -5.98 -15.32 -26.01
CA VAL A 8 -5.38 -14.76 -24.79
C VAL A 8 -6.35 -13.72 -24.23
N ALA A 9 -6.70 -13.86 -22.96
CA ALA A 9 -7.55 -12.93 -22.25
C ALA A 9 -6.87 -12.46 -20.95
N THR A 10 -6.96 -11.16 -20.65
CA THR A 10 -6.49 -10.58 -19.39
C THR A 10 -7.68 -10.23 -18.51
N SER A 11 -7.67 -10.65 -17.25
CA SER A 11 -8.71 -10.32 -16.28
C SER A 11 -8.08 -10.03 -14.93
N ARG A 12 -8.79 -9.28 -14.08
CA ARG A 12 -8.42 -9.17 -12.67
C ARG A 12 -8.65 -10.53 -11.98
N LEU A 13 -7.76 -10.88 -11.06
CA LEU A 13 -7.75 -12.21 -10.42
C LEU A 13 -9.04 -12.49 -9.64
N ASP A 14 -9.61 -11.49 -8.98
CA ASP A 14 -10.88 -11.58 -8.25
C ASP A 14 -12.07 -11.91 -9.17
N VAL A 15 -12.15 -11.24 -10.33
CA VAL A 15 -13.19 -11.46 -11.35
C VAL A 15 -13.03 -12.83 -12.02
N ALA A 16 -11.79 -13.25 -12.28
CA ALA A 16 -11.50 -14.56 -12.86
C ALA A 16 -11.82 -15.71 -11.88
N ARG A 17 -11.62 -15.48 -10.57
CA ARG A 17 -11.99 -16.45 -9.52
C ARG A 17 -13.50 -16.55 -9.34
N SER A 18 -14.22 -15.43 -9.27
CA SER A 18 -15.67 -15.43 -9.04
C SER A 18 -16.47 -16.01 -10.21
N SER A 19 -15.97 -15.88 -11.44
CA SER A 19 -16.58 -16.47 -12.64
C SER A 19 -16.30 -17.97 -12.83
N GLY A 20 -15.43 -18.57 -12.01
CA GLY A 20 -14.99 -19.97 -12.16
C GLY A 20 -14.08 -20.22 -13.38
N ALA A 21 -13.74 -19.18 -14.16
CA ALA A 21 -12.98 -19.29 -15.39
C ALA A 21 -11.58 -19.90 -15.20
N LEU A 22 -10.96 -19.71 -14.03
CA LEU A 22 -9.61 -20.23 -13.72
C LEU A 22 -9.56 -21.76 -13.60
N GLN A 23 -10.69 -22.43 -13.35
CA GLN A 23 -10.70 -23.89 -13.15
C GLN A 23 -10.34 -24.65 -14.44
N THR A 24 -10.69 -24.11 -15.61
CA THR A 24 -10.47 -24.77 -16.90
C THR A 24 -9.16 -24.38 -17.56
N VAL A 25 -8.54 -23.26 -17.15
CA VAL A 25 -7.34 -22.70 -17.79
C VAL A 25 -6.09 -22.70 -16.89
N LYS A 26 -6.15 -23.29 -15.70
CA LYS A 26 -5.10 -23.27 -14.67
C LYS A 26 -3.68 -23.59 -15.18
N ARG A 27 -3.53 -24.52 -16.13
CA ARG A 27 -2.23 -24.90 -16.72
C ARG A 27 -1.61 -23.85 -17.65
N TRP A 28 -2.38 -22.82 -18.03
CA TRP A 28 -1.97 -21.69 -18.87
C TRP A 28 -2.15 -20.35 -18.14
N GLU A 29 -2.41 -20.38 -16.84
CA GLU A 29 -2.53 -19.18 -16.03
C GLU A 29 -1.14 -18.55 -15.84
N VAL A 30 -1.03 -17.27 -16.20
CA VAL A 30 0.15 -16.45 -15.95
C VAL A 30 -0.31 -15.26 -15.12
N SER A 31 0.21 -15.14 -13.89
CA SER A 31 -0.05 -13.94 -13.09
C SER A 31 0.66 -12.75 -13.74
N LEU A 32 -0.05 -11.66 -13.97
CA LEU A 32 0.52 -10.40 -14.43
C LEU A 32 0.60 -9.47 -13.23
N GLU A 33 1.62 -9.65 -12.40
CA GLU A 33 1.88 -8.77 -11.25
C GLU A 33 2.76 -7.61 -11.68
N ALA A 34 2.56 -6.42 -11.11
CA ALA A 34 3.46 -5.29 -11.34
C ALA A 34 4.92 -5.62 -10.94
N GLU A 35 5.08 -6.58 -10.03
CA GLU A 35 6.34 -7.16 -9.53
C GLU A 35 7.10 -7.97 -10.59
N HIS A 36 6.44 -8.42 -11.66
CA HIS A 36 7.07 -9.16 -12.75
C HIS A 36 7.90 -8.27 -13.68
N TYR A 37 7.81 -6.95 -13.54
CA TYR A 37 8.73 -6.03 -14.18
C TYR A 37 10.01 -5.92 -13.35
N GLY A 38 11.01 -6.70 -13.75
CA GLY A 38 12.37 -6.55 -13.24
C GLY A 38 12.95 -5.17 -13.55
N VAL A 39 14.10 -4.87 -12.95
CA VAL A 39 14.77 -3.56 -13.11
C VAL A 39 14.99 -3.23 -14.59
N ARG A 40 15.34 -4.22 -15.42
CA ARG A 40 15.60 -4.04 -16.85
C ARG A 40 14.33 -3.72 -17.63
N GLU A 41 13.24 -4.41 -17.34
CA GLU A 41 11.94 -4.21 -17.98
C GLU A 41 11.37 -2.84 -17.61
N ARG A 42 11.54 -2.40 -16.34
CA ARG A 42 11.16 -1.05 -15.90
C ARG A 42 11.97 0.04 -16.59
N GLN A 43 13.29 -0.11 -16.69
CA GLN A 43 14.16 0.79 -17.44
C GLN A 43 13.75 0.88 -18.91
N HIS A 44 13.48 -0.27 -19.53
CA HIS A 44 13.04 -0.32 -20.93
C HIS A 44 11.70 0.38 -21.13
N LEU A 45 10.74 0.14 -20.23
CA LEU A 45 9.43 0.77 -20.26
C LEU A 45 9.52 2.30 -20.06
N TYR A 46 10.39 2.74 -19.15
CA TYR A 46 10.67 4.15 -18.92
C TYR A 46 11.24 4.82 -20.17
N ARG A 47 12.33 4.27 -20.73
CA ARG A 47 13.03 4.85 -21.89
C ARG A 47 12.16 4.92 -23.14
N THR A 48 11.34 3.89 -23.38
CA THR A 48 10.42 3.86 -24.52
C THR A 48 9.40 5.00 -24.47
N ARG A 49 9.04 5.47 -23.28
CA ARG A 49 8.06 6.55 -23.09
C ARG A 49 8.64 7.95 -23.15
N ILE A 50 9.95 8.12 -22.99
CA ILE A 50 10.62 9.43 -23.10
C ILE A 50 10.33 10.08 -24.46
N GLY A 51 10.29 9.29 -25.54
CA GLY A 51 9.99 9.80 -26.88
C GLY A 51 8.64 10.50 -27.03
N ASN A 52 7.68 10.21 -26.15
CA ASN A 52 6.32 10.78 -26.19
C ASN A 52 6.20 12.13 -25.48
N LEU A 53 7.26 12.58 -24.81
CA LEU A 53 7.27 13.87 -24.11
C LEU A 53 7.65 15.04 -25.03
N PRO A 54 7.26 16.27 -24.69
CA PRO A 54 7.83 17.47 -25.29
C PRO A 54 9.36 17.53 -25.13
N ARG A 55 10.09 18.00 -26.15
CA ARG A 55 11.57 17.96 -26.22
C ARG A 55 12.28 18.51 -24.97
N ASN A 56 11.75 19.59 -24.40
CA ASN A 56 12.31 20.21 -23.19
C ASN A 56 12.15 19.34 -21.93
N VAL A 57 11.14 18.46 -21.90
CA VAL A 57 10.90 17.52 -20.79
C VAL A 57 11.62 16.18 -21.00
N GLN A 58 11.96 15.84 -22.25
CA GLN A 58 12.71 14.63 -22.55
C GLN A 58 14.08 14.61 -21.87
N THR A 59 14.81 15.73 -21.91
CA THR A 59 16.11 15.87 -21.23
C THR A 59 15.95 15.68 -19.72
N LEU A 60 14.95 16.34 -19.14
CA LEU A 60 14.64 16.24 -17.71
C LEU A 60 14.33 14.80 -17.28
N ALA A 61 13.52 14.07 -18.06
CA ALA A 61 13.21 12.67 -17.79
C ALA A 61 14.46 11.77 -17.89
N LYS A 62 15.34 11.99 -18.87
CA LYS A 62 16.59 11.22 -19.01
C LYS A 62 17.52 11.41 -17.81
N GLU A 63 17.68 12.65 -17.36
CA GLU A 63 18.59 13.00 -16.25
C GLU A 63 18.10 12.44 -14.90
N ASN A 64 16.79 12.23 -14.75
CA ASN A 64 16.17 11.75 -13.51
C ASN A 64 15.74 10.28 -13.54
N GLU A 65 16.14 9.51 -14.55
CA GLU A 65 15.74 8.09 -14.71
C GLU A 65 16.00 7.27 -13.44
N ALA A 66 17.19 7.41 -12.84
CA ALA A 66 17.57 6.66 -11.64
C ALA A 66 16.70 7.01 -10.42
N VAL A 67 16.45 8.30 -10.20
CA VAL A 67 15.62 8.80 -9.09
C VAL A 67 14.19 8.31 -9.25
N VAL A 68 13.65 8.44 -10.46
CA VAL A 68 12.28 8.04 -10.76
C VAL A 68 12.10 6.52 -10.62
N LEU A 69 13.05 5.70 -11.10
CA LEU A 69 12.93 4.24 -11.03
C LEU A 69 13.22 3.66 -9.63
N ALA A 70 13.85 4.44 -8.75
CA ALA A 70 13.95 4.14 -7.33
C ALA A 70 12.60 4.35 -6.62
N GLU A 71 11.83 5.37 -7.03
CA GLU A 71 10.55 5.73 -6.42
C GLU A 71 9.35 4.97 -7.02
N LEU A 72 9.33 4.77 -8.35
CA LEU A 72 8.21 4.19 -9.08
C LEU A 72 8.42 2.69 -9.33
N ALA A 73 7.55 1.86 -8.75
CA ALA A 73 7.66 0.41 -8.82
C ALA A 73 6.85 -0.20 -9.98
N THR A 74 5.77 0.47 -10.40
CA THR A 74 4.78 -0.12 -11.31
C THR A 74 4.73 0.56 -12.69
N GLN A 75 4.33 -0.19 -13.71
CA GLN A 75 4.07 0.34 -15.05
C GLN A 75 3.04 1.48 -15.05
N LEU A 76 2.04 1.40 -14.15
CA LEU A 76 0.99 2.40 -14.00
C LEU A 76 1.53 3.70 -13.42
N GLU A 77 2.36 3.63 -12.37
CA GLU A 77 3.03 4.82 -11.82
C GLU A 77 3.93 5.46 -12.87
N ILE A 78 4.71 4.66 -13.62
CA ILE A 78 5.51 5.20 -14.72
C ILE A 78 4.62 5.90 -15.75
N GLN A 79 3.46 5.33 -16.12
CA GLN A 79 2.53 6.00 -17.05
C GLN A 79 2.07 7.35 -16.50
N LYS A 80 1.61 7.38 -15.25
CA LYS A 80 1.08 8.58 -14.61
C LYS A 80 2.13 9.68 -14.46
N LEU A 81 3.37 9.31 -14.19
CA LEU A 81 4.49 10.25 -14.20
C LEU A 81 4.60 10.92 -15.58
N PHE A 82 4.61 10.12 -16.66
CA PHE A 82 4.69 10.67 -18.01
C PHE A 82 3.47 11.54 -18.36
N ASP A 83 2.27 11.17 -17.93
CA ASP A 83 1.06 12.00 -18.11
C ASP A 83 1.16 13.34 -17.35
N ALA A 84 1.65 13.30 -16.10
CA ALA A 84 1.89 14.49 -15.30
C ALA A 84 2.97 15.40 -15.91
N MET A 85 4.06 14.81 -16.42
CA MET A 85 5.14 15.49 -17.13
C MET A 85 4.72 16.01 -18.52
N ALA A 86 3.71 15.42 -19.15
CA ALA A 86 3.15 15.89 -20.42
C ALA A 86 2.18 17.07 -20.22
N THR A 87 1.60 17.21 -19.02
CA THR A 87 0.62 18.26 -18.72
C THR A 87 1.29 19.65 -18.69
N PRO A 88 0.76 20.68 -19.39
CA PRO A 88 1.39 22.00 -19.48
C PRO A 88 1.34 22.89 -18.23
N ALA A 89 0.74 22.44 -17.11
CA ALA A 89 0.43 23.30 -15.97
C ALA A 89 1.68 23.97 -15.36
N ASP A 90 1.69 25.31 -15.35
CA ASP A 90 2.59 26.22 -14.65
C ASP A 90 4.11 25.96 -14.71
N ARG A 91 4.60 25.40 -15.81
CA ARG A 91 6.04 25.15 -16.04
C ARG A 91 6.91 26.42 -16.00
N LYS A 92 6.33 27.59 -16.25
CA LYS A 92 7.07 28.87 -16.28
C LYS A 92 7.52 29.36 -14.89
N LYS A 93 7.04 28.78 -13.79
CA LYS A 93 7.38 29.20 -12.42
C LYS A 93 8.14 28.17 -11.59
N ARG A 94 8.31 26.95 -12.09
CA ARG A 94 8.84 25.82 -11.32
C ARG A 94 10.23 25.44 -11.79
N SER A 95 11.10 25.01 -10.87
CA SER A 95 12.38 24.41 -11.23
C SER A 95 12.19 22.99 -11.76
N ASP A 96 13.16 22.52 -12.54
CA ASP A 96 13.20 21.16 -13.10
C ASP A 96 13.07 20.07 -12.02
N SER A 97 13.72 20.27 -10.87
CA SER A 97 13.60 19.37 -9.71
C SER A 97 12.19 19.35 -9.10
N GLN A 98 11.52 20.51 -9.01
CA GLN A 98 10.14 20.59 -8.54
C GLN A 98 9.16 19.91 -9.50
N LEU A 99 9.39 20.02 -10.81
CA LEU A 99 8.55 19.37 -11.82
C LEU A 99 8.62 17.85 -11.72
N ILE A 100 9.81 17.28 -11.53
CA ILE A 100 9.98 15.83 -11.33
C ILE A 100 9.38 15.37 -10.00
N SER A 101 9.67 16.08 -8.91
CA SER A 101 9.12 15.73 -7.59
C SER A 101 7.59 15.74 -7.59
N ASP A 102 6.97 16.77 -8.16
CA ASP A 102 5.50 16.88 -8.25
C ASP A 102 4.91 15.77 -9.15
N ALA A 103 5.60 15.43 -10.25
CA ALA A 103 5.15 14.37 -11.14
C ALA A 103 5.24 12.99 -10.47
N ILE A 104 6.32 12.72 -9.72
CA ILE A 104 6.47 11.50 -8.91
C ILE A 104 5.36 11.45 -7.87
N GLN A 105 5.13 12.55 -7.15
CA GLN A 105 4.07 12.61 -6.13
C GLN A 105 2.69 12.33 -6.73
N ARG A 106 2.34 12.94 -7.87
CA ARG A 106 1.08 12.66 -8.59
C ARG A 106 1.00 11.22 -9.09
N ALA A 107 2.10 10.65 -9.56
CA ALA A 107 2.14 9.26 -10.00
C ALA A 107 1.79 8.28 -8.88
N HIS A 108 2.22 8.59 -7.65
CA HIS A 108 1.88 7.80 -6.46
C HIS A 108 0.46 8.01 -5.97
N GLN A 109 -0.06 9.22 -6.07
CA GLN A 109 -1.29 9.65 -5.40
C GLN A 109 -2.53 8.85 -5.80
N ASP A 110 -2.56 8.25 -7.00
CA ASP A 110 -3.79 7.71 -7.59
C ASP A 110 -3.85 6.18 -7.77
N SER A 111 -2.92 5.36 -7.27
CA SER A 111 -2.95 3.90 -7.56
C SER A 111 -2.99 2.93 -6.38
N ILE A 112 -2.31 3.23 -5.27
CA ILE A 112 -2.29 2.36 -4.08
C ILE A 112 -2.72 3.15 -2.86
N GLU A 113 -2.12 4.33 -2.66
CA GLU A 113 -2.45 5.23 -1.54
C GLU A 113 -3.94 5.57 -1.52
N ARG A 114 -4.48 6.03 -2.66
CA ARG A 114 -5.92 6.32 -2.81
C ARG A 114 -6.80 5.11 -2.52
N THR A 115 -6.45 3.95 -3.07
CA THR A 115 -7.23 2.72 -2.86
C THR A 115 -7.24 2.30 -1.40
N VAL A 116 -6.12 2.42 -0.70
CA VAL A 116 -6.04 2.13 0.74
C VAL A 116 -6.89 3.13 1.53
N VAL A 117 -6.85 4.41 1.17
CA VAL A 117 -7.69 5.44 1.79
C VAL A 117 -9.17 5.15 1.59
N ASP A 118 -9.59 4.94 0.34
CA ASP A 118 -10.99 4.67 -0.01
C ASP A 118 -11.47 3.39 0.70
N GLN A 119 -10.64 2.33 0.75
CA GLN A 119 -10.95 1.10 1.49
C GLN A 119 -11.16 1.32 2.99
N ILE A 120 -10.35 2.16 3.65
CA ILE A 120 -10.50 2.46 5.08
C ILE A 120 -11.75 3.31 5.33
N GLU A 121 -11.96 4.34 4.51
CA GLU A 121 -13.07 5.28 4.64
C GLU A 121 -14.43 4.60 4.39
N GLU A 122 -14.57 3.87 3.28
CA GLU A 122 -15.83 3.17 2.92
C GLU A 122 -16.23 2.10 3.95
N ARG A 123 -15.23 1.48 4.60
CA ARG A 123 -15.45 0.46 5.63
C ARG A 123 -15.61 1.04 7.04
N ASN A 124 -15.42 2.36 7.20
CA ASN A 124 -15.36 3.05 8.48
C ASN A 124 -14.35 2.39 9.44
N ASP A 125 -13.20 1.97 8.91
CA ASP A 125 -12.18 1.17 9.60
C ASP A 125 -11.05 2.02 10.20
N VAL A 126 -11.25 3.33 10.36
CA VAL A 126 -10.22 4.28 10.85
C VAL A 126 -9.61 3.85 12.19
N ARG A 127 -10.40 3.35 13.14
CA ARG A 127 -9.90 2.89 14.45
C ARG A 127 -9.01 1.66 14.32
N ALA A 128 -9.45 0.68 13.54
CA ALA A 128 -8.68 -0.52 13.22
C ALA A 128 -7.39 -0.17 12.49
N ALA A 129 -7.45 0.78 11.54
CA ALA A 129 -6.29 1.27 10.81
C ALA A 129 -5.30 1.99 11.73
N ALA A 130 -5.78 2.75 12.71
CA ALA A 130 -4.93 3.42 13.70
C ALA A 130 -4.19 2.40 14.58
N VAL A 131 -4.86 1.34 15.03
CA VAL A 131 -4.23 0.27 15.81
C VAL A 131 -3.16 -0.45 14.99
N LEU A 132 -3.52 -0.90 13.79
CA LEU A 132 -2.59 -1.58 12.89
C LEU A 132 -1.38 -0.71 12.56
N TRP A 133 -1.61 0.56 12.20
CA TRP A 133 -0.54 1.52 11.90
C TRP A 133 0.36 1.75 13.11
N GLY A 134 -0.20 1.99 14.30
CA GLY A 134 0.59 2.22 15.51
C GLY A 134 1.51 1.05 15.84
N LEU A 135 1.01 -0.18 15.71
CA LEU A 135 1.81 -1.39 15.94
C LEU A 135 2.89 -1.58 14.87
N LEU A 136 2.55 -1.37 13.59
CA LEU A 136 3.50 -1.49 12.48
C LEU A 136 4.53 -0.35 12.42
N LYS A 137 4.19 0.82 12.97
CA LYS A 137 5.11 1.96 13.07
C LYS A 137 6.14 1.75 14.17
N ALA A 138 5.75 1.09 15.26
CA ALA A 138 6.65 0.70 16.34
C ALA A 138 7.49 -0.54 15.98
N ASN A 139 6.98 -1.42 15.12
CA ASN A 139 7.66 -2.64 14.69
C ASN A 139 7.35 -2.94 13.22
N ASP A 140 8.36 -3.19 12.39
CA ASP A 140 8.18 -3.52 10.96
C ASP A 140 7.28 -4.76 10.69
N LYS A 141 7.03 -5.57 11.72
CA LYS A 141 6.16 -6.75 11.68
C LYS A 141 5.31 -6.83 12.95
N VAL A 142 4.08 -7.31 12.80
CA VAL A 142 3.16 -7.58 13.92
C VAL A 142 2.75 -9.04 13.90
N ALA A 143 2.88 -9.72 15.04
CA ALA A 143 2.38 -11.08 15.21
C ALA A 143 0.84 -11.09 15.29
N LEU A 144 0.19 -11.95 14.50
CA LEU A 144 -1.28 -12.05 14.48
C LEU A 144 -1.86 -12.52 15.81
N GLN A 145 -1.11 -13.31 16.58
CA GLN A 145 -1.52 -13.70 17.94
C GLN A 145 -1.55 -12.51 18.88
N LEU A 146 -0.51 -11.66 18.85
CA LEU A 146 -0.45 -10.43 19.63
C LEU A 146 -1.59 -9.48 19.24
N LEU A 147 -1.86 -9.32 17.94
CA LEU A 147 -2.95 -8.48 17.48
C LEU A 147 -4.32 -8.94 18.01
N ARG A 148 -4.57 -10.25 18.06
CA ARG A 148 -5.82 -10.79 18.65
C ARG A 148 -5.94 -10.49 20.15
N GLN A 149 -4.83 -10.57 20.88
CA GLN A 149 -4.83 -10.24 22.31
C GLN A 149 -5.11 -8.74 22.54
N ILE A 150 -4.50 -7.88 21.72
CA ILE A 150 -4.73 -6.43 21.74
C ILE A 150 -6.18 -6.10 21.37
N ASP A 151 -6.72 -6.72 20.32
CA ASP A 151 -8.12 -6.54 19.92
C ASP A 151 -9.08 -6.93 21.06
N GLY A 152 -8.81 -8.07 21.73
CA GLY A 152 -9.60 -8.50 22.89
C GLY A 152 -9.55 -7.51 24.04
N ALA A 153 -8.35 -7.10 24.45
CA ALA A 153 -8.17 -6.14 25.54
C ALA A 153 -8.80 -4.77 25.24
N LEU A 154 -8.69 -4.29 23.99
CA LEU A 154 -9.31 -3.04 23.56
C LEU A 154 -10.83 -3.14 23.53
N ALA A 155 -11.39 -4.25 23.05
CA ALA A 155 -12.83 -4.47 23.01
C ALA A 155 -13.43 -4.57 24.42
N ASP A 156 -12.74 -5.25 25.34
CA ASP A 156 -13.16 -5.38 26.75
C ASP A 156 -13.16 -4.02 27.47
N ALA A 157 -12.18 -3.17 27.17
CA ALA A 157 -12.07 -1.83 27.78
C ALA A 157 -12.99 -0.79 27.11
N HIS A 158 -13.24 -0.93 25.81
CA HIS A 158 -13.87 0.11 24.99
C HIS A 158 -14.73 -0.46 23.85
N GLU A 159 -16.05 -0.27 23.93
CA GLU A 159 -17.05 -0.70 22.92
C GLU A 159 -16.71 -0.21 21.49
N ALA A 160 -16.04 0.94 21.37
CA ALA A 160 -15.62 1.49 20.08
C ALA A 160 -14.64 0.59 19.30
N PHE A 161 -14.08 -0.44 19.93
CA PHE A 161 -13.13 -1.40 19.34
C PHE A 161 -13.70 -2.81 19.14
N GLU A 162 -14.99 -3.06 19.38
CA GLU A 162 -15.61 -4.39 19.20
C GLU A 162 -15.36 -5.01 17.81
N LYS A 163 -15.26 -4.17 16.76
CA LYS A 163 -14.97 -4.64 15.39
C LYS A 163 -13.56 -5.25 15.25
N GLY A 164 -12.60 -4.77 16.06
CA GLY A 164 -11.20 -5.19 16.04
C GLY A 164 -10.42 -4.80 14.79
N ALA A 165 -9.09 -4.82 14.89
CA ALA A 165 -8.18 -4.62 13.77
C ALA A 165 -7.97 -5.89 12.92
N MET A 166 -8.21 -7.08 13.48
CA MET A 166 -8.07 -8.36 12.77
C MET A 166 -8.93 -8.45 11.50
N LEU A 167 -10.14 -7.87 11.50
CA LEU A 167 -10.99 -7.85 10.30
C LEU A 167 -10.38 -7.00 9.18
N LEU A 168 -9.78 -5.84 9.53
CA LEU A 168 -9.07 -5.01 8.57
C LEU A 168 -7.81 -5.70 8.05
N VAL A 169 -7.05 -6.38 8.93
CA VAL A 169 -5.85 -7.13 8.53
C VAL A 169 -6.19 -8.24 7.54
N ASN A 170 -7.23 -9.05 7.81
CA ASN A 170 -7.65 -10.10 6.89
C ASN A 170 -8.05 -9.52 5.52
N PHE A 171 -8.77 -8.41 5.52
CA PHE A 171 -9.13 -7.70 4.29
C PHE A 171 -7.89 -7.18 3.55
N PHE A 172 -6.94 -6.57 4.25
CA PHE A 172 -5.70 -6.06 3.65
C PHE A 172 -4.76 -7.15 3.15
N VAL A 173 -4.70 -8.31 3.80
CA VAL A 173 -3.97 -9.47 3.27
C VAL A 173 -4.64 -9.97 1.99
N ALA A 174 -5.96 -10.09 1.97
CA ALA A 174 -6.71 -10.51 0.78
C ALA A 174 -6.57 -9.51 -0.38
N ALA A 175 -6.53 -8.22 -0.08
CA ALA A 175 -6.31 -7.14 -1.04
C ALA A 175 -4.84 -6.93 -1.41
N ARG A 176 -3.89 -7.72 -0.86
CA ARG A 176 -2.44 -7.57 -1.05
C ARG A 176 -1.86 -6.22 -0.61
N ASN A 177 -2.49 -5.56 0.35
CA ASN A 177 -1.93 -4.40 1.04
C ASN A 177 -0.96 -4.83 2.15
N LEU A 178 -1.16 -6.00 2.75
CA LEU A 178 -0.25 -6.59 3.72
C LEU A 178 0.33 -7.91 3.21
N ARG A 179 1.59 -8.18 3.56
CA ARG A 179 2.22 -9.48 3.42
C ARG A 179 2.03 -10.26 4.72
N GLN A 180 1.61 -11.52 4.62
CA GLN A 180 1.54 -12.44 5.75
C GLN A 180 2.61 -13.53 5.60
N SER A 181 3.43 -13.72 6.64
CA SER A 181 4.45 -14.77 6.69
C SER A 181 4.66 -15.23 8.13
N GLU A 182 4.74 -16.55 8.34
CA GLU A 182 5.07 -17.15 9.65
C GLU A 182 4.21 -16.61 10.82
N GLY A 183 2.92 -16.34 10.57
CA GLY A 183 2.02 -15.81 11.59
C GLY A 183 2.21 -14.32 11.91
N THR A 184 3.03 -13.60 11.14
CA THR A 184 3.22 -12.15 11.22
C THR A 184 2.66 -11.44 9.98
N VAL A 185 2.38 -10.15 10.11
CA VAL A 185 2.03 -9.26 8.99
C VAL A 185 2.96 -8.06 8.92
N SER A 186 3.22 -7.60 7.70
CA SER A 186 3.98 -6.38 7.40
C SER A 186 3.36 -5.68 6.19
N TYR A 187 3.72 -4.42 5.94
CA TYR A 187 3.32 -3.74 4.72
C TYR A 187 3.80 -4.51 3.49
N TYR A 188 2.93 -4.64 2.49
CA TYR A 188 3.31 -5.20 1.20
C TYR A 188 4.20 -4.22 0.42
N HIS A 189 3.93 -2.93 0.57
CA HIS A 189 4.64 -1.83 -0.09
C HIS A 189 4.58 -0.56 0.79
N PRO A 190 5.63 0.29 0.82
CA PRO A 190 5.63 1.54 1.61
C PRO A 190 4.45 2.49 1.32
N ARG A 191 3.89 2.42 0.10
CA ARG A 191 2.71 3.23 -0.27
C ARG A 191 1.43 2.81 0.46
N VAL A 192 1.36 1.59 0.96
CA VAL A 192 0.25 1.15 1.82
C VAL A 192 0.29 1.90 3.13
N GLU A 193 1.47 2.00 3.76
CA GLU A 193 1.68 2.79 4.97
C GLU A 193 1.30 4.26 4.73
N ALA A 194 1.76 4.86 3.63
CA ALA A 194 1.40 6.23 3.26
C ALA A 194 -0.12 6.42 3.11
N GLY A 195 -0.82 5.43 2.53
CA GLY A 195 -2.28 5.46 2.38
C GLY A 195 -3.01 5.39 3.71
N ILE A 196 -2.53 4.55 4.63
CA ILE A 196 -3.06 4.50 5.99
C ILE A 196 -2.82 5.85 6.68
N GLU A 197 -1.61 6.39 6.64
CA GLU A 197 -1.29 7.70 7.23
C GLU A 197 -2.20 8.81 6.68
N GLN A 198 -2.48 8.80 5.38
CA GLN A 198 -3.38 9.77 4.77
C GLN A 198 -4.82 9.62 5.29
N ALA A 199 -5.33 8.39 5.38
CA ALA A 199 -6.67 8.13 5.94
C ALA A 199 -6.76 8.57 7.42
N LEU A 200 -5.71 8.30 8.19
CA LEU A 200 -5.61 8.68 9.60
C LEU A 200 -5.57 10.20 9.79
N LYS A 201 -4.86 10.93 8.91
CA LYS A 201 -4.82 12.41 8.91
C LYS A 201 -6.19 13.02 8.63
N ARG A 202 -6.98 12.43 7.73
CA ARG A 202 -8.35 12.91 7.42
C ARG A 202 -9.33 12.72 8.59
N ALA A 203 -9.06 11.76 9.46
CA ALA A 203 -9.87 11.45 10.64
C ALA A 203 -9.10 11.70 11.95
N GLU A 204 -8.34 12.80 12.02
CA GLU A 204 -7.38 13.12 13.09
C GLU A 204 -7.94 12.89 14.51
N ASN A 205 -9.14 13.40 14.81
CA ASN A 205 -9.75 13.25 16.14
C ASN A 205 -9.99 11.78 16.52
N VAL A 206 -10.41 10.94 15.57
CA VAL A 206 -10.62 9.51 15.80
C VAL A 206 -9.28 8.80 15.94
N THR A 207 -8.32 9.15 15.08
CA THR A 207 -6.95 8.62 15.10
C THR A 207 -6.28 8.86 16.45
N VAL A 208 -6.20 10.11 16.91
CA VAL A 208 -5.53 10.48 18.17
C VAL A 208 -6.15 9.77 19.36
N LYS A 209 -7.48 9.71 19.43
CA LYS A 209 -8.18 8.97 20.48
C LYS A 209 -7.87 7.48 20.43
N SER A 210 -7.87 6.89 19.23
CA SER A 210 -7.64 5.46 19.07
C SER A 210 -6.22 5.06 19.47
N LEU A 211 -5.23 5.84 19.05
CA LEU A 211 -3.83 5.63 19.42
C LEU A 211 -3.60 5.81 20.92
N ARG A 212 -4.26 6.79 21.55
CA ARG A 212 -4.18 6.97 23.00
C ARG A 212 -4.70 5.73 23.74
N LEU A 213 -5.87 5.23 23.36
CA LEU A 213 -6.46 4.04 23.99
C LEU A 213 -5.62 2.78 23.76
N LEU A 214 -4.99 2.66 22.58
CA LEU A 214 -4.00 1.61 22.32
C LEU A 214 -2.81 1.73 23.30
N ILE A 215 -2.21 2.91 23.44
CA ILE A 215 -1.07 3.13 24.34
C ILE A 215 -1.46 2.84 25.79
N GLU A 216 -2.63 3.32 26.24
CA GLU A 216 -3.15 3.04 27.58
C GLU A 216 -3.33 1.55 27.82
N THR A 217 -3.88 0.83 26.84
CA THR A 217 -4.06 -0.64 26.91
C THR A 217 -2.72 -1.36 26.99
N LEU A 218 -1.75 -1.00 26.14
CA LEU A 218 -0.41 -1.56 26.14
C LEU A 218 0.37 -1.24 27.42
N SER A 219 0.08 -0.12 28.06
CA SER A 219 0.73 0.32 29.31
C SER A 219 0.04 -0.23 30.57
N SER A 220 -1.16 -0.80 30.44
CA SER A 220 -1.92 -1.31 31.57
C SER A 220 -1.34 -2.63 32.08
N SER A 221 -1.10 -2.71 33.38
CA SER A 221 -0.49 -3.85 34.08
C SER A 221 -1.39 -5.10 34.18
N ASN A 222 -2.50 -5.16 33.43
CA ASN A 222 -3.46 -6.26 33.42
C ASN A 222 -3.48 -7.05 32.10
N GLY A 223 -2.49 -6.88 31.23
CA GLY A 223 -2.28 -7.77 30.08
C GLY A 223 -1.81 -9.17 30.53
N PRO A 224 -2.08 -10.25 29.77
CA PRO A 224 -1.59 -11.59 30.09
C PRO A 224 -0.06 -11.65 30.02
N ASP A 225 0.56 -11.74 31.20
CA ASP A 225 1.98 -11.92 31.55
C ASP A 225 2.97 -10.74 31.34
N GLU A 226 3.95 -10.69 32.25
CA GLU A 226 5.12 -9.78 32.37
C GLU A 226 5.90 -9.52 31.06
N SER A 227 5.64 -10.26 29.98
CA SER A 227 6.22 -10.05 28.65
C SER A 227 5.77 -8.76 27.95
N TRP A 228 4.65 -8.16 28.35
CA TRP A 228 4.11 -6.93 27.73
C TRP A 228 4.97 -5.70 28.03
N GLY A 229 5.53 -5.62 29.24
CA GLY A 229 6.27 -4.45 29.71
C GLY A 229 7.70 -4.33 29.16
N ILE A 230 8.34 -5.44 28.75
CA ILE A 230 9.78 -5.42 28.40
C ILE A 230 10.01 -5.14 26.90
N ALA A 231 9.14 -5.62 26.00
CA ALA A 231 9.31 -5.37 24.56
C ALA A 231 8.86 -3.96 24.12
N ALA A 232 7.80 -3.41 24.75
CA ALA A 232 7.29 -2.08 24.42
C ALA A 232 8.08 -0.94 25.10
N SER A 233 8.59 -1.15 26.32
CA SER A 233 9.32 -0.11 27.06
C SER A 233 10.79 0.00 26.66
N ALA A 234 11.42 -1.11 26.22
CA ALA A 234 12.80 -1.08 25.75
C ALA A 234 12.97 -0.46 24.35
N SER A 235 11.88 -0.32 23.59
CA SER A 235 11.90 0.22 22.21
C SER A 235 11.52 1.70 22.12
N CYS A 236 11.18 2.33 23.26
CA CYS A 236 10.81 3.74 23.37
C CYS A 236 11.86 4.61 24.09
N LEU A 237 13.10 4.11 24.23
CA LEU A 237 14.27 4.87 24.70
C LEU A 237 15.38 4.88 23.65
#